data_AF-A0AAD9WIX5-F1
#
_entry.id   AF-A0AAD9WIX5-F1
#
_cell.length_a   1.000
_cell.length_b   1.000
_cell.length_c   1.000
_cell.angle_alpha   90.00
_cell.angle_beta   90.00
_cell.angle_gamma   90.00
#
_symmetry.space_group_name_H-M   'P 1'
#
loop_
_entity.id
_entity.type
_entity.pdbx_description
1 polymer ?
#
loop_
_entity_poly.entity_id
_entity_poly.type
_entity_poly.pdbx_seq_one_letter_code
_entity_poly.pdbx_strand_id
1 'polypeptide(L)'
;MHFVVAESRAITQYIAHVYADKGTPLVCEGKPMATVGVWMEVEALQFDPLAVKLQWELVYNPRLDMATDAAVVEENEAKLAKVLDVYEARLSQSKYLGCDCFTLADLHHLPALTNLMGTPLKKLFDARPKVSAWVADIMARPAWAKVLAMRNQQ
;
A
#
# COMPACT_ATOMS: atom_id res chain seq x y z
N MET A 1 18.74 22.93 17.64
CA MET A 1 17.32 22.72 17.28
C MET A 1 17.11 21.22 17.17
N HIS A 2 16.13 20.63 17.87
CA HIS A 2 15.86 19.19 17.82
C HIS A 2 14.87 18.94 16.66
N PHE A 3 15.21 18.09 15.70
CA PHE A 3 14.32 17.77 14.57
C PHE A 3 13.33 16.67 15.01
N VAL A 4 12.03 16.94 14.89
CA VAL A 4 10.95 15.99 15.19
C VAL A 4 9.95 16.04 14.04
N VAL A 5 9.57 14.86 13.54
CA VAL A 5 8.58 14.69 12.47
C VAL A 5 7.60 13.59 12.88
N ALA A 6 6.33 13.79 12.56
CA ALA A 6 5.25 12.82 12.70
C ALA A 6 4.61 12.58 11.32
N GLU A 7 3.64 11.68 11.22
CA GLU A 7 3.09 11.12 9.98
C GLU A 7 4.03 10.14 9.27
N SER A 8 3.57 8.90 9.09
CA SER A 8 4.36 7.81 8.49
C SER A 8 4.81 8.15 7.07
N ARG A 9 3.95 8.80 6.27
CA ARG A 9 4.27 9.22 4.90
C ARG A 9 5.29 10.36 4.86
N ALA A 10 5.24 11.30 5.80
CA ALA A 10 6.24 12.37 5.91
C ALA A 10 7.61 11.81 6.36
N ILE A 11 7.61 10.90 7.33
CA ILE A 11 8.84 10.22 7.80
C ILE A 11 9.49 9.42 6.67
N THR A 12 8.70 8.63 5.93
CA THR A 12 9.22 7.83 4.81
C THR A 12 9.73 8.68 3.65
N GLN A 13 9.05 9.79 3.33
CA GLN A 13 9.54 10.78 2.37
C GLN A 13 10.88 11.39 2.82
N TYR A 14 10.98 11.84 4.07
CA TYR A 14 12.22 12.39 4.63
C TYR A 14 13.37 11.39 4.51
N ILE A 15 13.16 10.15 4.96
CA ILE A 15 14.19 9.10 4.91
C ILE A 15 14.63 8.83 3.46
N ALA A 16 13.67 8.72 2.53
CA ALA A 16 13.97 8.40 1.13
C ALA A 16 14.78 9.50 0.42
N HIS A 17 14.59 10.78 0.80
CA HIS A 17 15.35 11.89 0.23
C HIS A 17 16.72 12.08 0.91
N VAL A 18 16.76 12.03 2.24
CA VAL A 18 18.02 12.25 3.00
C VAL A 18 19.03 11.14 2.78
N TYR A 19 18.55 9.91 2.54
CA TYR A 19 19.40 8.74 2.32
C TYR A 19 19.22 8.16 0.91
N ALA A 20 18.97 9.02 -0.09
CA ALA A 20 18.74 8.61 -1.48
C ALA A 20 19.92 7.82 -2.08
N ASP A 21 21.14 8.04 -1.58
CA ASP A 21 22.37 7.35 -1.97
C ASP A 21 22.55 5.98 -1.29
N LYS A 22 21.63 5.56 -0.42
CA LYS A 22 21.74 4.32 0.37
C LYS A 22 20.62 3.34 0.07
N GLY A 23 20.99 2.15 -0.41
CA GLY A 23 20.07 1.02 -0.56
C GLY A 23 19.19 1.11 -1.80
N THR A 24 17.89 0.87 -1.65
CA THR A 24 16.94 0.93 -2.79
C THR A 24 16.62 2.38 -3.11
N PRO A 25 16.76 2.83 -4.38
CA PRO A 25 16.33 4.16 -4.77
C PRO A 25 14.79 4.23 -4.77
N LEU A 26 14.21 4.89 -3.78
CA LEU A 26 12.75 5.03 -3.60
C LEU A 26 12.17 6.33 -4.18
N VAL A 27 13.06 7.26 -4.56
CA VAL A 27 12.73 8.53 -5.22
C VAL A 27 13.18 8.47 -6.67
N CYS A 28 12.44 9.14 -7.55
CA CYS A 28 12.80 9.29 -8.95
C CYS A 28 13.07 10.76 -9.26
N GLU A 29 14.08 11.01 -10.10
CA GLU A 29 14.35 12.35 -10.61
C GLU A 29 13.63 12.61 -11.94
N GLY A 30 13.49 13.88 -12.30
CA GLY A 30 12.89 14.30 -13.56
C GLY A 30 11.37 14.08 -13.62
N LYS A 31 10.84 13.83 -14.83
CA LYS A 31 9.39 13.70 -15.05
C LYS A 31 8.71 12.61 -14.21
N PRO A 32 9.32 11.43 -13.97
CA PRO A 32 8.71 10.39 -13.13
C PRO A 32 8.41 10.85 -11.70
N MET A 33 9.14 11.84 -11.16
CA MET A 33 8.88 12.39 -9.82
C MET A 33 7.42 12.85 -9.66
N ALA A 34 6.88 13.52 -10.68
CA ALA A 34 5.51 14.01 -10.64
C ALA A 34 4.50 12.85 -10.63
N THR A 35 4.74 11.79 -11.41
CA THR A 35 3.87 10.62 -11.44
C THR A 35 3.94 9.82 -10.15
N VAL A 36 5.13 9.66 -9.56
CA VAL A 36 5.30 9.06 -8.22
C VAL A 36 4.50 9.85 -7.18
N GLY A 37 4.61 11.18 -7.18
CA GLY A 37 3.83 12.05 -6.28
C GLY A 37 2.32 11.87 -6.44
N VAL A 38 1.82 11.81 -7.68
CA VAL A 38 0.39 11.53 -7.95
C VAL A 38 -0.04 10.20 -7.33
N TRP A 39 0.74 9.14 -7.50
CA TRP A 39 0.35 7.82 -7.01
C TRP A 39 0.48 7.67 -5.49
N MET A 40 1.36 8.45 -4.85
CA MET A 40 1.37 8.59 -3.38
C MET A 40 0.10 9.27 -2.86
N GLU A 41 -0.40 10.31 -3.53
CA GLU A 41 -1.68 10.94 -3.17
C GLU A 41 -2.87 10.02 -3.48
N VAL A 42 -2.84 9.26 -4.57
CA VAL A 42 -3.87 8.25 -4.87
C VAL A 42 -3.90 7.18 -3.79
N GLU A 43 -2.74 6.72 -3.31
CA GLU A 43 -2.67 5.82 -2.16
C GLU A 43 -3.33 6.45 -0.93
N ALA A 44 -2.88 7.64 -0.52
CA ALA A 44 -3.33 8.29 0.70
C ALA A 44 -4.82 8.70 0.68
N LEU A 45 -5.37 9.07 -0.47
CA LEU A 45 -6.70 9.66 -0.59
C LEU A 45 -7.76 8.72 -1.16
N GLN A 46 -7.36 7.72 -1.96
CA GLN A 46 -8.31 6.83 -2.64
C GLN A 46 -8.24 5.40 -2.11
N PHE A 47 -7.04 4.90 -1.79
CA PHE A 47 -6.85 3.53 -1.33
C PHE A 47 -6.93 3.42 0.20
N ASP A 48 -6.11 4.18 0.92
CA ASP A 48 -5.95 4.08 2.37
C ASP A 48 -7.26 4.27 3.16
N PRO A 49 -8.12 5.26 2.85
CA PRO A 49 -9.37 5.43 3.60
C PRO A 49 -10.32 4.23 3.51
N LEU A 50 -10.29 3.51 2.39
CA LEU A 50 -11.06 2.28 2.20
C LEU A 50 -10.37 1.11 2.88
N ALA A 51 -9.06 0.98 2.70
CA ALA A 51 -8.25 -0.07 3.28
C ALA A 51 -8.30 -0.06 4.82
N VAL A 52 -8.25 1.11 5.45
CA VAL A 52 -8.32 1.26 6.92
C VAL A 52 -9.68 0.82 7.44
N LYS A 53 -10.79 1.23 6.81
CA LYS A 53 -12.14 0.78 7.20
C LYS A 53 -12.29 -0.73 7.11
N LEU A 54 -11.83 -1.31 6.01
CA LEU A 54 -11.90 -2.76 5.79
C LEU A 54 -11.00 -3.53 6.76
N GLN A 55 -9.83 -3.00 7.12
CA GLN A 55 -8.97 -3.59 8.15
C GLN A 55 -9.60 -3.52 9.54
N TRP A 56 -10.26 -2.41 9.90
CA TRP A 56 -11.01 -2.33 11.15
C TRP A 56 -12.07 -3.42 11.24
N GLU A 57 -12.89 -3.57 10.20
CA GLU A 57 -13.98 -4.53 10.21
C GLU A 57 -13.53 -5.99 10.12
N LEU A 58 -12.51 -6.30 9.32
CA LEU A 58 -12.13 -7.68 8.98
C LEU A 58 -10.90 -8.19 9.74
N VAL A 59 -10.13 -7.32 10.39
CA VAL A 59 -8.89 -7.68 11.08
C VAL A 59 -8.93 -7.26 12.54
N TYR A 60 -9.23 -6.00 12.84
CA TYR A 60 -9.11 -5.47 14.20
C TYR A 60 -10.33 -5.79 15.07
N ASN A 61 -11.56 -5.58 14.58
CA ASN A 61 -12.79 -5.89 15.31
C ASN A 61 -12.80 -7.37 15.78
N PRO A 62 -12.54 -8.37 14.92
CA PRO A 62 -12.48 -9.76 15.36
C PRO A 62 -11.38 -10.04 16.39
N ARG A 63 -10.24 -9.34 16.33
CA ARG A 63 -9.14 -9.47 17.31
C ARG A 63 -9.46 -8.84 18.67
N LEU A 64 -10.44 -7.94 18.70
CA LEU A 64 -10.92 -7.24 19.90
C LEU A 64 -12.26 -7.81 20.38
N ASP A 65 -12.67 -8.99 19.89
CA ASP A 65 -13.97 -9.62 20.19
C ASP A 65 -15.18 -8.71 19.86
N MET A 66 -15.02 -7.81 18.88
CA MET A 66 -16.06 -6.93 18.36
C MET A 66 -16.67 -7.52 17.08
N ALA A 67 -17.96 -7.28 16.87
CA ALA A 67 -18.66 -7.74 15.68
C ALA A 67 -18.24 -6.93 14.44
N THR A 68 -18.07 -7.63 13.31
CA THR A 68 -17.91 -7.04 11.97
C THR A 68 -19.24 -6.48 11.48
N ASP A 69 -19.24 -5.23 11.01
CA ASP A 69 -20.37 -4.65 10.29
C ASP A 69 -20.33 -5.05 8.81
N ALA A 70 -21.19 -5.99 8.43
CA ALA A 70 -21.27 -6.49 7.06
C ALA A 70 -21.65 -5.42 6.02
N ALA A 71 -22.46 -4.42 6.40
CA ALA A 71 -22.86 -3.35 5.48
C ALA A 71 -21.69 -2.41 5.17
N VAL A 72 -20.87 -2.09 6.18
CA VAL A 72 -19.62 -1.32 6.00
C VAL A 72 -18.64 -2.10 5.12
N VAL A 73 -18.51 -3.41 5.32
CA VAL A 73 -17.65 -4.25 4.48
C VAL A 73 -18.12 -4.24 3.04
N GLU A 74 -19.41 -4.52 2.77
CA GLU A 74 -19.96 -4.58 1.40
C GLU A 74 -19.77 -3.24 0.66
N GLU A 75 -20.07 -2.12 1.31
CA GLU A 75 -19.95 -0.79 0.72
C GLU A 75 -18.49 -0.48 0.34
N ASN A 76 -17.54 -0.74 1.25
CA ASN A 76 -16.14 -0.41 1.01
C ASN A 76 -15.44 -1.44 0.12
N GLU A 77 -15.87 -2.70 0.12
CA GLU A 77 -15.43 -3.72 -0.85
C GLU A 77 -15.74 -3.27 -2.28
N ALA A 78 -16.97 -2.81 -2.53
CA ALA A 78 -17.38 -2.31 -3.84
C ALA A 78 -16.61 -1.05 -4.28
N LYS A 79 -16.29 -0.15 -3.35
CA LYS A 79 -15.46 1.04 -3.63
C LYS A 79 -14.01 0.67 -3.90
N LEU A 80 -13.44 -0.24 -3.12
CA LEU A 80 -12.07 -0.71 -3.30
C LEU A 80 -11.91 -1.42 -4.65
N ALA A 81 -12.88 -2.22 -5.06
CA ALA A 81 -12.89 -2.85 -6.38
C ALA A 81 -12.72 -1.81 -7.51
N LYS A 82 -13.46 -0.70 -7.47
CA LYS A 82 -13.33 0.38 -8.46
C LYS A 82 -11.96 1.05 -8.45
N VAL A 83 -11.37 1.26 -7.27
CA VAL A 83 -10.00 1.77 -7.15
C VAL A 83 -9.02 0.77 -7.77
N LEU A 84 -9.18 -0.52 -7.50
CA LEU A 84 -8.31 -1.55 -8.06
C LEU A 84 -8.48 -1.70 -9.59
N ASP A 85 -9.64 -1.39 -10.17
CA ASP A 85 -9.82 -1.32 -11.63
C ASP A 85 -8.94 -0.23 -12.27
N VAL A 86 -8.81 0.92 -11.60
CA VAL A 86 -7.89 1.98 -12.02
C VAL A 86 -6.44 1.52 -11.90
N TYR A 87 -6.11 0.77 -10.85
CA TYR A 87 -4.77 0.21 -10.66
C TYR A 87 -4.44 -0.83 -11.74
N GLU A 88 -5.40 -1.69 -12.11
CA GLU A 88 -5.22 -2.68 -13.18
C GLU A 88 -4.91 -2.00 -14.53
N ALA A 89 -5.65 -0.93 -14.85
CA ALA A 89 -5.39 -0.14 -16.05
C ALA A 89 -4.02 0.56 -16.01
N ARG A 90 -3.59 1.04 -14.84
CA ARG A 90 -2.27 1.64 -14.66
C ARG A 90 -1.15 0.63 -14.82
N LEU A 91 -1.25 -0.51 -14.13
CA LEU A 91 -0.23 -1.56 -14.11
C LEU A 91 -0.18 -2.36 -15.43
N SER A 92 -1.16 -2.17 -16.30
CA SER A 92 -1.08 -2.59 -17.70
C SER A 92 -0.12 -1.74 -18.55
N GLN A 93 0.16 -0.51 -18.12
CA GLN A 93 0.98 0.47 -18.86
C GLN A 93 2.36 0.69 -18.24
N SER A 94 2.54 0.37 -16.96
CA SER A 94 3.82 0.54 -16.25
C SER A 94 3.99 -0.58 -15.24
N LYS A 95 5.25 -0.97 -14.97
CA LYS A 95 5.52 -2.08 -14.05
C LYS A 95 5.08 -1.80 -12.62
N TYR A 96 5.21 -0.55 -12.16
CA TYR A 96 4.79 -0.09 -10.83
C TYR A 96 3.87 1.13 -10.97
N LEU A 97 3.31 1.61 -9.87
CA LEU A 97 2.30 2.67 -9.92
C LEU A 97 2.92 4.00 -10.41
N GLY A 98 4.05 4.41 -9.84
CA GLY A 98 4.68 5.68 -10.19
C GLY A 98 5.42 5.66 -11.53
N CYS A 99 6.14 4.58 -11.82
CA CYS A 99 6.99 4.40 -13.01
C CYS A 99 7.39 2.93 -13.15
N ASP A 100 8.42 2.61 -13.95
CA ASP A 100 8.89 1.21 -14.10
C ASP A 100 9.83 0.74 -12.98
N CYS A 101 10.04 1.57 -11.95
CA CYS A 101 10.80 1.25 -10.74
C CYS A 101 9.89 1.23 -9.50
N PHE A 102 10.27 0.41 -8.51
CA PHE A 102 9.61 0.39 -7.21
C PHE A 102 9.91 1.70 -6.45
N THR A 103 8.88 2.40 -5.99
CA THR A 103 9.01 3.72 -5.35
C THR A 103 8.23 3.80 -4.04
N LEU A 104 8.26 4.97 -3.38
CA LEU A 104 7.38 5.23 -2.22
C LEU A 104 5.90 5.03 -2.55
N ALA A 105 5.48 5.31 -3.79
CA ALA A 105 4.10 5.11 -4.22
C ALA A 105 3.63 3.66 -4.09
N ASP A 106 4.52 2.67 -4.25
CA ASP A 106 4.20 1.26 -4.08
C ASP A 106 4.43 0.78 -2.65
N LEU A 107 5.47 1.33 -2.00
CA LEU A 107 5.84 0.98 -0.62
C LEU A 107 4.72 1.30 0.37
N HIS A 108 4.02 2.42 0.17
CA HIS A 108 2.97 2.89 1.10
C HIS A 108 1.76 1.93 1.17
N HIS A 109 1.52 1.08 0.16
CA HIS A 109 0.46 0.07 0.22
C HIS A 109 0.80 -1.15 1.08
N LEU A 110 2.08 -1.45 1.32
CA LEU A 110 2.53 -2.72 1.93
C LEU A 110 1.89 -3.03 3.29
N PRO A 111 1.76 -2.08 4.25
CA PRO A 111 1.13 -2.35 5.53
C PRO A 111 -0.33 -2.80 5.38
N ALA A 112 -1.10 -2.06 4.58
CA ALA A 112 -2.50 -2.35 4.33
C ALA A 112 -2.68 -3.67 3.58
N LEU A 113 -1.92 -3.89 2.51
CA LEU A 113 -1.96 -5.14 1.73
C LEU A 113 -1.68 -6.36 2.62
N THR A 114 -0.70 -6.27 3.51
CA THR A 114 -0.36 -7.37 4.41
C THR A 114 -1.54 -7.79 5.29
N ASN A 115 -2.33 -6.84 5.77
CA ASN A 115 -3.52 -7.13 6.55
C ASN A 115 -4.64 -7.68 5.64
N LEU A 116 -4.90 -7.02 4.52
CA LEU A 116 -5.99 -7.38 3.60
C LEU A 116 -5.80 -8.75 2.92
N MET A 117 -4.56 -9.16 2.61
CA MET A 117 -4.27 -10.48 2.02
C MET A 117 -4.65 -11.64 2.94
N GLY A 118 -4.77 -11.42 4.26
CA GLY A 118 -5.23 -12.41 5.23
C GLY A 118 -6.76 -12.51 5.36
N THR A 119 -7.52 -11.78 4.54
CA THR A 119 -8.98 -11.68 4.62
C THR A 119 -9.65 -12.18 3.34
N PRO A 120 -10.99 -12.37 3.32
CA PRO A 120 -11.72 -12.68 2.09
C PRO A 120 -11.55 -11.65 0.96
N LEU A 121 -11.08 -10.43 1.26
CA LEU A 121 -10.83 -9.41 0.24
C LEU A 121 -9.66 -9.72 -0.68
N LYS A 122 -8.81 -10.71 -0.36
CA LYS A 122 -7.76 -11.19 -1.27
C LYS A 122 -8.31 -11.48 -2.67
N LYS A 123 -9.56 -11.95 -2.77
CA LYS A 123 -10.27 -12.20 -4.04
C LYS A 123 -10.31 -10.98 -4.98
N LEU A 124 -10.37 -9.75 -4.46
CA LEU A 124 -10.39 -8.54 -5.29
C LEU A 124 -9.05 -8.31 -5.99
N PHE A 125 -7.95 -8.60 -5.30
CA PHE A 125 -6.61 -8.46 -5.85
C PHE A 125 -6.31 -9.61 -6.82
N ASP A 126 -6.68 -10.84 -6.47
CA ASP A 126 -6.50 -12.02 -7.32
C ASP A 126 -7.28 -11.93 -8.64
N ALA A 127 -8.45 -11.30 -8.64
CA ALA A 127 -9.29 -11.13 -9.83
C ALA A 127 -8.70 -10.17 -10.88
N ARG A 128 -7.62 -9.45 -10.56
CA ARG A 128 -7.00 -8.42 -11.40
C ARG A 128 -5.55 -8.80 -11.69
N PRO A 129 -5.24 -9.42 -12.85
CA PRO A 129 -3.93 -10.04 -13.08
C PRO A 129 -2.72 -9.11 -12.90
N LYS A 130 -2.81 -7.85 -13.33
CA LYS A 130 -1.69 -6.90 -13.16
C LYS A 130 -1.55 -6.46 -11.71
N VAL A 131 -2.66 -6.18 -11.03
CA VAL A 131 -2.67 -5.90 -9.59
C VAL A 131 -2.12 -7.09 -8.80
N SER A 132 -2.60 -8.30 -9.07
CA SER A 132 -2.14 -9.53 -8.41
C SER A 132 -0.63 -9.73 -8.56
N ALA A 133 -0.11 -9.56 -9.78
CA ALA A 133 1.33 -9.65 -10.05
C ALA A 133 2.13 -8.56 -9.33
N TRP A 134 1.63 -7.31 -9.32
CA TRP A 134 2.24 -6.20 -8.60
C TRP A 134 2.27 -6.46 -7.09
N VAL A 135 1.15 -6.88 -6.48
CA VAL A 135 1.06 -7.24 -5.05
C VAL A 135 2.08 -8.33 -4.71
N ALA A 136 2.13 -9.40 -5.51
CA ALA A 136 3.07 -10.50 -5.30
C ALA A 136 4.53 -10.01 -5.34
N ASP A 137 4.87 -9.15 -6.30
CA ASP A 137 6.21 -8.59 -6.44
C ASP A 137 6.61 -7.69 -5.26
N ILE A 138 5.75 -6.74 -4.88
CA ILE A 138 6.10 -5.80 -3.80
C ILE A 138 6.13 -6.48 -2.42
N MET A 139 5.25 -7.45 -2.17
CA MET A 139 5.23 -8.18 -0.90
C MET A 139 6.38 -9.18 -0.76
N ALA A 140 6.95 -9.67 -1.86
CA ALA A 140 8.10 -10.58 -1.86
C ALA A 140 9.44 -9.87 -1.59
N ARG A 141 9.46 -8.54 -1.50
CA ARG A 141 10.71 -7.79 -1.33
C ARG A 141 11.41 -8.15 -0.01
N PRO A 142 12.75 -8.37 -0.01
CA PRO A 142 13.48 -8.76 1.20
C PRO A 142 13.33 -7.79 2.38
N ALA A 143 13.20 -6.48 2.08
CA ALA A 143 12.95 -5.47 3.11
C ALA A 143 11.61 -5.67 3.81
N TRP A 144 10.55 -6.03 3.06
CA TRP A 144 9.24 -6.28 3.63
C TRP A 144 9.21 -7.58 4.44
N ALA A 145 9.85 -8.63 3.95
CA ALA A 145 10.00 -9.89 4.70
C ALA A 145 10.64 -9.67 6.09
N LYS A 146 11.61 -8.76 6.21
CA LYS A 146 12.19 -8.39 7.52
C LYS A 146 11.19 -7.71 8.45
N VAL A 147 10.33 -6.83 7.93
CA VAL A 147 9.25 -6.20 8.71
C VAL A 147 8.28 -7.26 9.23
N LEU A 148 7.88 -8.22 8.38
CA LEU A 148 6.99 -9.31 8.78
C LEU A 148 7.62 -10.22 9.85
N ALA A 149 8.92 -10.51 9.73
CA ALA A 149 9.65 -11.28 10.74
C ALA A 149 9.69 -10.56 12.10
N MET A 150 9.89 -9.24 12.13
CA MET A 150 9.85 -8.45 13.37
C MET A 150 8.45 -8.43 14.00
N ARG A 151 7.40 -8.35 13.17
CA ARG A 151 6.01 -8.35 13.65
C ARG A 151 5.62 -9.67 14.33
N ASN A 152 6.07 -10.80 13.79
CA ASN A 152 5.72 -12.13 14.30
C ASN A 152 6.51 -12.53 15.57
N GLN A 153 7.42 -11.68 16.03
CA GLN A 153 8.18 -11.86 17.28
C GLN A 153 7.51 -11.19 18.49
N GLN A 154 6.39 -10.49 18.27
CA GLN A 154 5.56 -9.83 19.29
C GLN A 154 4.28 -10.62 19.51
#